data_AF-A0A7Z9GEK5-F1
#
_entry.id   AF-A0A7Z9GEK5-F1
#
_cell.length_a   1.000
_cell.length_b   1.000
_cell.length_c   1.000
_cell.angle_alpha   90.00
_cell.angle_beta   90.00
_cell.angle_gamma   90.00
#
_symmetry.space_group_name_H-M   'P 1'
#
loop_
_entity.id
_entity.type
_entity.pdbx_description
1 polymer ?
#
loop_
_entity_poly.entity_id
_entity_poly.type
_entity_poly.pdbx_seq_one_letter_code
_entity_poly.pdbx_strand_id
1 'polypeptide(L)'
;MKDQVLEQEIRGRIESALDELRPYLEVDEGGIALIEITDDMVAKLEYLGACKTCSMSMTTFKAGVEKAVMQSAPTITKVEVINMPSE
;
A
#
# COMPACT_ATOMS: atom_id res chain seq x y z
N MET A 1 -16.31 19.60 8.25
CA MET A 1 -16.95 18.72 7.24
C MET A 1 -16.16 18.63 5.93
N LYS A 2 -14.97 19.24 5.78
CA LYS A 2 -14.22 19.23 4.50
C LYS A 2 -13.14 18.14 4.44
N ASP A 3 -12.56 17.79 5.58
CA ASP A 3 -11.43 16.87 5.69
C ASP A 3 -11.79 15.43 5.25
N GLN A 4 -12.98 14.97 5.66
CA GLN A 4 -13.44 13.61 5.38
C GLN A 4 -13.67 13.30 3.88
N VAL A 5 -13.88 14.32 3.04
CA VAL A 5 -14.10 14.12 1.59
C VAL A 5 -12.78 13.86 0.86
N LEU A 6 -11.70 14.55 1.27
CA LEU A 6 -10.39 14.42 0.64
C LEU A 6 -9.77 13.05 0.93
N GLU A 7 -9.88 12.57 2.16
CA GLU A 7 -9.41 11.24 2.54
C GLU A 7 -10.09 10.14 1.72
N GLN A 8 -11.40 10.26 1.49
CA GLN A 8 -12.16 9.28 0.69
C GLN A 8 -11.73 9.26 -0.78
N GLU A 9 -11.48 10.44 -1.37
CA GLU A 9 -10.95 10.54 -2.74
C GLU A 9 -9.56 9.90 -2.85
N ILE A 10 -8.65 10.18 -1.91
CA ILE A 10 -7.31 9.59 -1.90
C ILE A 10 -7.40 8.08 -1.68
N ARG A 11 -8.19 7.65 -0.69
CA ARG A 11 -8.47 6.25 -0.40
C ARG A 11 -8.96 5.52 -1.65
N GLY A 12 -9.93 6.08 -2.38
CA GLY A 12 -10.43 5.49 -3.61
C GLY A 12 -9.34 5.29 -4.67
N ARG A 13 -8.42 6.26 -4.83
CA ARG A 13 -7.28 6.12 -5.76
C ARG A 13 -6.29 5.04 -5.34
N ILE A 14 -6.01 4.96 -4.04
CA ILE A 14 -5.14 3.90 -3.49
C ILE A 14 -5.81 2.54 -3.68
N GLU A 15 -7.10 2.42 -3.35
CA GLU A 15 -7.86 1.18 -3.52
C GLU A 15 -7.87 0.72 -4.98
N SER A 16 -8.09 1.62 -5.94
CA SER A 16 -7.98 1.28 -7.37
C SER A 16 -6.58 0.77 -7.75
N ALA A 17 -5.51 1.41 -7.26
CA ALA A 17 -4.15 0.95 -7.53
C ALA A 17 -3.86 -0.42 -6.91
N LEU A 18 -4.36 -0.66 -5.70
CA LEU A 18 -4.26 -1.96 -5.04
C LEU A 18 -5.06 -3.02 -5.79
N ASP A 19 -6.23 -2.68 -6.33
CA ASP A 19 -7.06 -3.60 -7.11
C ASP A 19 -6.37 -4.04 -8.41
N GLU A 20 -5.63 -3.13 -9.06
CA GLU A 20 -4.78 -3.49 -10.20
C GLU A 20 -3.61 -4.41 -9.81
N LEU A 21 -3.10 -4.29 -8.57
CA LEU A 21 -2.01 -5.12 -8.04
C LEU A 21 -2.50 -6.46 -7.47
N ARG A 22 -3.75 -6.56 -6.98
CA ARG A 22 -4.33 -7.79 -6.42
C ARG A 22 -4.15 -9.02 -7.30
N PRO A 23 -4.46 -9.02 -8.61
CA PRO A 23 -4.28 -10.22 -9.43
C PRO A 23 -2.81 -10.61 -9.58
N TYR A 24 -1.86 -9.67 -9.45
CA TYR A 24 -0.43 -9.98 -9.44
C TYR A 24 0.04 -10.48 -8.06
N LEU A 25 -0.53 -9.96 -6.98
CA LEU A 25 -0.20 -10.34 -5.61
C LEU A 25 -0.81 -11.70 -5.22
N GLU A 26 -2.03 -12.01 -5.66
CA GLU A 26 -2.70 -13.29 -5.44
C GLU A 26 -1.92 -14.47 -6.03
N VAL A 27 -1.19 -14.25 -7.12
CA VAL A 27 -0.30 -15.25 -7.74
C VAL A 27 0.87 -15.61 -6.83
N ASP A 28 1.36 -14.65 -6.03
CA ASP A 28 2.45 -14.80 -5.07
C ASP A 28 1.96 -15.16 -3.66
N GLU A 29 0.71 -15.61 -3.49
CA GLU A 29 0.03 -15.79 -2.19
C GLU A 29 0.17 -14.53 -1.30
N GLY A 30 0.20 -13.39 -1.98
CA GLY A 30 0.42 -12.06 -1.46
C GLY A 30 -0.88 -11.27 -1.36
N GLY A 31 -0.90 -10.26 -0.50
CA GLY A 31 -2.01 -9.32 -0.43
C GLY A 31 -1.61 -8.04 0.29
N ILE A 32 -2.24 -6.93 -0.09
CA ILE A 32 -2.05 -5.64 0.55
C ILE A 32 -3.41 -4.94 0.64
N ALA A 33 -3.73 -4.38 1.81
CA ALA A 33 -4.96 -3.64 2.03
C ALA A 33 -4.67 -2.27 2.64
N LEU A 34 -5.39 -1.22 2.23
CA LEU A 34 -5.30 0.07 2.89
C LEU A 34 -6.04 0.04 4.23
N ILE A 35 -5.37 0.44 5.29
CA ILE A 35 -5.92 0.53 6.65
C ILE A 35 -6.41 1.94 6.92
N GLU A 36 -5.53 2.92 6.79
CA GLU A 36 -5.83 4.33 7.06
C GLU A 36 -4.86 5.25 6.30
N ILE A 37 -5.23 6.52 6.20
CA ILE A 37 -4.36 7.59 5.73
C ILE A 37 -4.22 8.57 6.89
N THR A 38 -2.99 8.90 7.28
CA THR A 38 -2.75 9.87 8.35
C THR A 38 -2.83 11.31 7.84
N ASP A 39 -2.98 12.26 8.77
CA ASP A 39 -2.98 13.70 8.48
C ASP A 39 -1.70 14.15 7.72
N ASP A 40 -0.55 13.55 8.02
CA ASP A 40 0.72 13.75 7.30
C ASP A 40 0.76 13.18 5.87
N MET A 41 -0.39 12.80 5.29
CA MET A 41 -0.51 12.15 3.99
C MET A 41 0.33 10.85 3.90
N VAL A 42 0.36 10.07 4.99
CA VAL A 42 1.01 8.75 5.03
C VAL A 42 -0.05 7.67 4.90
N ALA A 43 0.04 6.86 3.85
CA ALA A 43 -0.86 5.72 3.68
C ALA A 43 -0.35 4.51 4.46
N LYS A 44 -1.13 4.03 5.43
CA LYS A 44 -0.85 2.78 6.14
C LYS A 44 -1.53 1.62 5.44
N LEU A 45 -0.73 0.71 4.96
CA LEU A 45 -1.16 -0.51 4.28
C LEU A 45 -0.85 -1.71 5.17
N GLU A 46 -1.74 -2.69 5.22
CA GLU A 46 -1.47 -3.97 5.87
C GLU A 46 -1.03 -4.98 4.82
N TYR A 47 0.12 -5.59 5.08
CA TYR A 47 0.59 -6.73 4.30
C TYR A 47 -0.16 -7.98 4.78
N LEU A 48 -1.00 -8.50 3.89
CA LEU A 48 -1.76 -9.74 4.06
C LEU A 48 -1.01 -10.95 3.47
N GLY A 49 0.09 -10.70 2.75
CA GLY A 49 0.83 -11.70 2.00
C GLY A 49 1.77 -12.57 2.83
N ALA A 50 2.01 -13.78 2.35
CA ALA A 50 2.83 -14.77 3.02
C ALA A 50 4.18 -14.99 2.33
N CYS A 51 4.89 -13.94 1.87
CA CYS A 51 6.27 -14.16 1.38
C CYS A 51 7.24 -14.43 2.54
N LYS A 52 7.09 -15.61 3.15
CA LYS A 52 7.97 -16.21 4.16
C LYS A 52 9.32 -16.64 3.57
N THR A 53 9.47 -16.57 2.25
CA THR A 53 10.60 -17.17 1.52
C THR A 53 11.19 -16.27 0.42
N CYS A 54 10.69 -15.05 0.23
CA CYS A 54 11.28 -14.12 -0.72
C CYS A 54 12.64 -13.65 -0.18
N SER A 55 13.72 -14.18 -0.72
CA SER A 55 15.09 -13.66 -0.55
C SER A 55 15.29 -12.25 -1.15
N MET A 56 14.21 -11.55 -1.52
CA MET A 56 14.21 -10.18 -1.99
C MET A 56 14.26 -9.24 -0.78
N SER A 57 15.17 -8.27 -0.82
CA SER A 57 15.22 -7.24 0.22
C SER A 57 13.86 -6.56 0.36
N MET A 58 13.30 -6.58 1.57
CA MET A 58 12.02 -5.96 1.93
C MET A 58 11.90 -4.51 1.44
N THR A 59 13.03 -3.79 1.42
CA THR A 59 13.17 -2.44 0.87
C THR A 59 12.73 -2.33 -0.58
N THR A 60 13.04 -3.32 -1.43
CA THR A 60 12.70 -3.30 -2.86
C THR A 60 11.20 -3.52 -3.07
N PHE A 61 10.60 -4.46 -2.33
CA PHE A 61 9.15 -4.68 -2.38
C PHE A 61 8.39 -3.44 -1.92
N LYS A 62 8.77 -2.90 -0.74
CA LYS A 62 8.18 -1.68 -0.21
C LYS A 62 8.29 -0.52 -1.20
N ALA A 63 9.46 -0.34 -1.83
CA ALA A 63 9.66 0.72 -2.82
C ALA A 63 8.80 0.52 -4.08
N GLY A 64 8.56 -0.72 -4.51
CA GLY A 64 7.66 -1.04 -5.63
C GLY A 64 6.21 -0.67 -5.34
N VAL A 65 5.71 -1.09 -4.16
CA VAL A 65 4.36 -0.77 -3.70
C VAL A 65 4.20 0.73 -3.48
N GLU A 66 5.16 1.37 -2.81
CA GLU A 66 5.15 2.81 -2.57
C GLU A 66 5.09 3.59 -3.89
N LYS A 67 5.88 3.21 -4.89
CA LYS A 67 5.82 3.82 -6.22
C LYS A 67 4.45 3.66 -6.88
N ALA A 68 3.89 2.45 -6.88
CA ALA A 68 2.59 2.21 -7.50
C ALA A 68 1.49 3.07 -6.84
N VAL A 69 1.49 3.13 -5.50
CA VAL A 69 0.56 3.93 -4.72
C VAL A 69 0.75 5.41 -4.99
N MET A 70 1.98 5.93 -4.96
CA MET A 70 2.27 7.33 -5.26
C MET A 70 1.95 7.72 -6.71
N GLN A 71 2.07 6.79 -7.67
CA GLN A 71 1.68 7.04 -9.06
C GLN A 71 0.17 7.23 -9.21
N SER A 72 -0.64 6.45 -8.50
CA SER A 72 -2.10 6.60 -8.50
C SER A 72 -2.57 7.75 -7.60
N ALA A 73 -1.94 7.91 -6.44
CA ALA A 73 -2.24 8.90 -5.42
C ALA A 73 -1.01 9.78 -5.13
N PRO A 74 -0.70 10.77 -6.00
CA PRO A 74 0.48 11.64 -5.85
C PRO A 74 0.40 12.58 -4.64
N THR A 75 -0.74 12.66 -3.97
CA THR A 75 -0.94 13.40 -2.73
C THR A 75 -0.30 12.70 -1.54
N ILE A 76 -0.09 11.38 -1.61
CA ILE A 76 0.56 10.60 -0.56
C ILE A 76 2.05 10.93 -0.53
N THR A 77 2.54 11.34 0.64
CA THR A 77 3.95 11.67 0.85
C THR A 77 4.78 10.44 1.21
N LYS A 78 4.16 9.43 1.83
CA LYS A 78 4.85 8.23 2.29
C LYS A 78 3.91 7.03 2.39
N VAL A 79 4.45 5.82 2.19
CA VAL A 79 3.69 4.58 2.40
C VAL A 79 4.33 3.77 3.52
N GLU A 80 3.51 3.34 4.47
CA GLU A 80 3.92 2.47 5.56
C GLU A 80 3.18 1.15 5.48
N VAL A 81 3.94 0.06 5.49
CA VAL A 81 3.38 -1.29 5.41
C VAL A 81 3.51 -1.92 6.79
N ILE A 82 2.37 -2.16 7.45
CA ILE A 82 2.30 -2.86 8.73
C ILE A 82 2.27 -4.37 8.49
N ASN A 83 2.73 -5.13 9.50
CA ASN A 83 2.74 -6.60 9.47
C ASN A 83 3.70 -7.23 8.43
N MET A 84 4.74 -6.50 8.01
CA MET A 84 5.81 -7.03 7.17
C MET A 84 6.85 -7.78 8.03
N PRO A 85 7.24 -9.02 7.70
CA PRO A 85 8.27 -9.75 8.44
C PRO A 85 9.63 -9.12 8.19
N SER A 86 10.07 -8.28 9.12
CA SER A 86 11.44 -7.79 9.21
C SER A 86 12.28 -8.76 10.04
N GLU A 87 12.98 -9.68 9.38
CA GLU A 87 14.15 -10.35 9.96
C GLU A 87 15.43 -9.60 9.60
#